data_AF-A0A950NS76-F1
#
_entry.id   AF-A0A950NS76-F1
#
_cell.length_a   1.000
_cell.length_b   1.000
_cell.length_c   1.000
_cell.angle_alpha   90.00
_cell.angle_beta   90.00
_cell.angle_gamma   90.00
#
_symmetry.space_group_name_H-M   'P 1'
#
loop_
_entity.id
_entity.type
_entity.pdbx_description
1 polymer ?
#
loop_
_entity_poly.entity_id
_entity_poly.type
_entity_poly.pdbx_seq_one_letter_code
_entity_poly.pdbx_strand_id
1 'polypeptide(L)'
;MVDFADDTSTELERKAVALKWVSLVETVSYVGLAAFWLTGNKPGTEIFGSLHGMIFLAFAAMVLTITRSMEWGWWFAAVGLLAGPLGSLLVYERIRKRGVPEHARRRTATAVPHPA
;
A
#
# COMPACT_ATOMS: atom_id res chain seq x y z
N MET A 1 15.83 -13.89 -17.51
CA MET A 1 15.89 -12.43 -17.70
C MET A 1 14.45 -11.99 -17.80
N VAL A 2 13.91 -11.34 -16.77
CA VAL A 2 12.50 -10.92 -16.77
C VAL A 2 12.38 -9.81 -17.81
N ASP A 3 11.54 -10.03 -18.82
CA ASP A 3 11.29 -9.07 -19.87
C ASP A 3 10.42 -7.93 -19.31
N PHE A 4 11.02 -6.76 -19.13
CA PHE A 4 10.36 -5.55 -18.64
C PHE A 4 9.83 -4.68 -19.80
N ALA A 5 9.90 -5.17 -21.05
CA ALA A 5 9.61 -4.35 -22.22
C ALA A 5 8.11 -4.12 -22.49
N ASP A 6 7.20 -4.88 -21.86
CA ASP A 6 5.77 -4.85 -22.18
C ASP A 6 4.89 -4.17 -21.10
N ASP A 7 5.49 -3.50 -20.13
CA ASP A 7 4.77 -2.96 -18.98
C ASP A 7 4.39 -1.48 -19.20
N THR A 8 3.28 -1.26 -19.91
CA THR A 8 2.66 0.07 -20.12
C THR A 8 1.98 0.63 -18.86
N SER A 9 2.08 -0.07 -17.72
CA SER A 9 1.45 0.35 -16.48
C SER A 9 2.13 1.59 -15.90
N THR A 10 1.31 2.58 -15.55
CA THR A 10 1.84 3.79 -14.89
C THR A 10 2.45 3.40 -13.54
N GLU A 11 3.49 4.10 -13.08
CA GLU A 11 4.14 3.85 -11.77
C GLU A 11 3.12 3.72 -10.61
N LEU A 12 1.99 4.41 -10.73
CA LEU A 12 0.88 4.37 -9.78
C LEU A 12 0.04 3.09 -9.86
N GLU A 13 -0.14 2.49 -11.03
CA GLU A 13 -0.76 1.17 -11.15
C GLU A 13 0.13 0.10 -10.51
N ARG A 14 1.44 0.18 -10.73
CA ARG A 14 2.43 -0.67 -10.03
C ARG A 14 2.33 -0.51 -8.52
N LYS A 15 2.29 0.73 -8.02
CA LYS A 15 2.11 1.03 -6.59
C LYS A 15 0.76 0.57 -6.05
N ALA A 16 -0.31 0.64 -6.84
CA ALA A 16 -1.64 0.16 -6.44
C ALA A 16 -1.69 -1.38 -6.34
N VAL A 17 -1.04 -2.09 -7.27
CA VAL A 17 -0.89 -3.55 -7.20
C VAL A 17 -0.04 -3.94 -5.99
N ALA A 18 1.06 -3.24 -5.74
CA ALA A 18 1.86 -3.43 -4.54
C ALA A 18 1.02 -3.18 -3.26
N LEU A 19 0.19 -2.13 -3.24
CA LEU A 19 -0.71 -1.83 -2.12
C LEU A 19 -1.73 -2.93 -1.85
N LYS A 20 -2.30 -3.52 -2.89
CA LYS A 20 -3.18 -4.67 -2.75
C LYS A 20 -2.48 -5.84 -2.06
N TRP A 21 -1.26 -6.19 -2.48
CA TRP A 21 -0.50 -7.29 -1.87
C TRP A 21 -0.08 -6.99 -0.44
N VAL A 22 0.43 -5.79 -0.17
CA VAL A 22 0.83 -5.38 1.18
C VAL A 22 -0.37 -5.38 2.12
N SER A 23 -1.54 -4.90 1.68
CA SER A 23 -2.75 -4.93 2.49
C SER A 23 -3.25 -6.35 2.75
N LEU A 24 -3.12 -7.26 1.78
CA LEU A 24 -3.44 -8.68 2.00
C LEU A 24 -2.52 -9.29 3.07
N VAL A 25 -1.21 -9.04 2.98
CA VAL A 25 -0.23 -9.52 3.98
C VAL A 25 -0.50 -8.91 5.36
N GLU A 26 -0.84 -7.61 5.41
CA GLU A 26 -1.24 -6.91 6.64
C GLU A 26 -2.48 -7.56 7.26
N THR A 27 -3.51 -7.83 6.47
CA THR A 27 -4.72 -8.57 6.91
C THR A 27 -4.38 -9.94 7.48
N VAL A 28 -3.59 -10.74 6.76
CA VAL A 28 -3.23 -12.11 7.18
C VAL A 28 -2.42 -12.07 8.47
N SER A 29 -1.47 -11.14 8.58
CA SER A 29 -0.67 -10.98 9.80
C SER A 29 -1.53 -10.54 10.99
N TYR A 30 -2.53 -9.70 10.78
CA TYR A 30 -3.47 -9.26 11.81
C TYR A 30 -4.34 -10.42 12.30
N VAL A 31 -4.90 -11.22 11.37
CA VAL A 31 -5.69 -12.42 11.72
C VAL A 31 -4.83 -13.45 12.47
N GLY A 32 -3.60 -13.67 12.03
CA GLY A 32 -2.65 -14.55 12.73
C GLY A 32 -2.38 -14.09 14.16
N LEU A 33 -2.11 -12.78 14.34
CA LEU A 33 -1.92 -12.18 15.66
C LEU A 33 -3.18 -12.35 16.54
N ALA A 34 -4.36 -12.08 16.01
CA ALA A 34 -5.62 -12.26 16.73
C ALA A 34 -5.84 -13.71 17.16
N ALA A 35 -5.50 -14.69 16.30
CA ALA A 35 -5.60 -16.10 16.64
C ALA A 35 -4.64 -16.50 17.79
N PHE A 36 -3.38 -16.03 17.77
CA PHE A 36 -2.45 -16.28 18.88
C PHE A 36 -2.89 -15.61 20.18
N TRP A 37 -3.46 -14.41 20.08
CA TRP A 37 -4.00 -13.70 21.24
C TRP A 37 -5.21 -14.43 21.85
N LEU A 38 -6.17 -14.86 21.02
CA LEU A 38 -7.37 -15.60 21.45
C LEU A 38 -7.05 -16.97 22.07
N THR A 39 -6.00 -17.63 21.59
CA THR A 39 -5.54 -18.91 22.15
C THR A 39 -4.71 -18.75 23.43
N GLY A 40 -4.44 -17.51 23.86
CA GLY A 40 -3.61 -17.21 25.03
C GLY A 40 -2.13 -17.54 24.84
N ASN A 41 -1.68 -17.79 23.61
CA ASN A 41 -0.31 -18.14 23.29
C ASN A 41 0.57 -16.88 23.32
N LYS A 42 1.16 -16.60 24.49
CA LYS A 42 2.02 -15.43 24.72
C LYS A 42 3.22 -15.35 23.75
N PRO A 43 4.05 -16.42 23.58
CA PRO A 43 5.16 -16.35 22.62
C PRO A 43 4.69 -16.10 21.18
N GLY A 44 3.60 -16.76 20.77
CA GLY A 44 3.01 -16.54 19.46
C GLY A 44 2.54 -15.10 19.27
N THR A 45 1.88 -14.52 20.29
CA THR A 45 1.38 -13.14 20.28
C THR A 45 2.51 -12.12 20.20
N GLU A 46 3.62 -12.32 20.91
CA GLU A 46 4.77 -11.40 20.86
C GLU A 46 5.47 -11.42 19.49
N ILE A 47 5.71 -12.62 18.94
CA ILE A 47 6.35 -12.78 17.63
C ILE A 47 5.46 -12.21 16.52
N PHE A 48 4.19 -12.62 16.48
CA PHE A 48 3.25 -12.10 15.48
C PHE A 48 2.95 -10.63 15.69
N GLY A 49 2.99 -10.12 16.92
CA GLY A 49 2.81 -8.71 17.23
C GLY A 49 3.90 -7.86 16.60
N SER A 50 5.17 -8.27 16.76
CA SER A 50 6.32 -7.61 16.14
C SER A 50 6.26 -7.68 14.60
N LEU A 51 5.97 -8.86 14.05
CA LEU A 51 5.82 -9.06 12.59
C LEU A 51 4.69 -8.19 12.01
N HIS A 52 3.51 -8.23 12.63
CA HIS A 52 2.37 -7.43 12.22
C HIS A 52 2.68 -5.93 12.29
N GLY A 53 3.34 -5.47 13.35
CA GLY A 53 3.79 -4.09 13.49
C GLY A 53 4.71 -3.64 12.35
N MET A 54 5.69 -4.45 11.97
CA MET A 54 6.58 -4.14 10.83
C MET A 54 5.82 -4.08 9.50
N ILE A 55 4.91 -5.02 9.27
CA ILE A 55 4.07 -5.06 8.06
C ILE A 55 3.16 -3.82 8.00
N PHE A 56 2.55 -3.46 9.12
CA PHE A 56 1.71 -2.26 9.23
C PHE A 56 2.51 -0.98 8.94
N LEU A 57 3.74 -0.86 9.44
CA LEU A 57 4.60 0.30 9.15
C LEU A 57 4.93 0.40 7.66
N ALA A 58 5.23 -0.74 6.99
CA ALA A 58 5.45 -0.77 5.55
C ALA A 58 4.18 -0.37 4.76
N PHE A 59 3.02 -0.87 5.18
CA PHE A 59 1.72 -0.47 4.64
C PHE A 59 1.49 1.04 4.79
N ALA A 60 1.67 1.57 6.00
CA ALA A 60 1.50 2.98 6.31
C ALA A 60 2.41 3.87 5.46
N ALA A 61 3.70 3.53 5.33
CA ALA A 61 4.65 4.25 4.50
C ALA A 61 4.19 4.31 3.03
N MET A 62 3.63 3.22 2.52
CA MET A 62 3.15 3.15 1.14
C MET A 62 1.87 3.96 0.94
N VAL A 63 0.91 3.88 1.87
CA VAL A 63 -0.30 4.73 1.87
C VAL A 63 0.10 6.21 1.88
N LEU A 64 1.03 6.61 2.75
CA LEU A 64 1.51 8.00 2.81
C LEU A 64 2.18 8.44 1.51
N THR A 65 3.02 7.60 0.91
CA THR A 65 3.70 7.90 -0.35
C THR A 65 2.70 8.09 -1.50
N ILE A 66 1.69 7.23 -1.59
CA ILE A 66 0.62 7.33 -2.59
C ILE A 66 -0.23 8.58 -2.35
N THR A 67 -0.65 8.82 -1.10
CA THR A 67 -1.47 9.98 -0.72
C THR A 67 -0.76 11.29 -1.06
N ARG A 68 0.54 11.39 -0.77
CA ARG A 68 1.38 12.55 -1.10
C ARG A 68 1.57 12.71 -2.61
N SER A 69 1.77 11.61 -3.36
CA SER A 69 1.92 11.65 -4.82
C SER A 69 0.63 12.10 -5.53
N MET A 70 -0.51 11.80 -4.93
CA MET A 70 -1.86 12.14 -5.42
C MET A 70 -2.39 13.48 -4.87
N GLU A 71 -1.61 14.18 -4.02
CA GLU A 71 -1.99 15.45 -3.35
C GLU A 71 -3.32 15.36 -2.57
N TRP A 72 -3.60 14.17 -2.04
CA TRP A 72 -4.78 13.94 -1.24
C TRP A 72 -4.58 14.53 0.17
N GLY A 73 -5.65 15.09 0.74
CA GLY A 73 -5.61 15.66 2.08
C GLY A 73 -5.20 14.61 3.13
N TRP A 74 -4.44 15.04 4.15
CA TRP A 74 -3.96 14.20 5.25
C TRP A 74 -5.06 13.41 5.97
N TRP A 75 -6.28 13.94 5.97
CA TRP A 75 -7.47 13.23 6.49
C TRP A 75 -7.72 11.90 5.76
N PHE A 76 -7.46 11.83 4.45
CA PHE A 76 -7.63 10.62 3.67
C PHE A 76 -6.57 9.56 4.01
N ALA A 77 -5.32 9.97 4.24
CA ALA A 77 -4.27 9.07 4.75
C ALA A 77 -4.64 8.54 6.14
N ALA A 78 -5.13 9.41 7.03
CA ALA A 78 -5.54 9.02 8.38
C ALA A 78 -6.70 8.01 8.35
N VAL A 79 -7.74 8.28 7.55
CA VAL A 79 -8.87 7.35 7.37
C VAL A 79 -8.41 6.04 6.72
N GLY A 80 -7.50 6.10 5.74
CA GLY A 80 -6.93 4.91 5.11
C GLY A 80 -6.11 4.05 6.08
N LEU A 81 -5.32 4.66 6.96
CA LEU A 81 -4.59 3.93 8.00
C LEU A 81 -5.53 3.35 9.06
N LEU A 82 -6.50 4.12 9.53
CA LEU A 82 -7.42 3.72 10.61
C LEU A 82 -8.41 2.64 10.15
N ALA A 83 -8.78 2.64 8.88
CA ALA A 83 -9.58 1.56 8.29
C ALA A 83 -8.78 0.25 8.10
N GLY A 84 -7.46 0.28 8.34
CA GLY A 84 -6.56 -0.86 8.18
C GLY A 84 -6.68 -1.48 6.79
N PRO A 85 -6.92 -2.80 6.67
CA PRO A 85 -6.99 -3.46 5.38
C PRO A 85 -8.16 -3.00 4.49
N LEU A 86 -9.23 -2.42 5.05
CA LEU A 86 -10.30 -1.79 4.28
C LEU A 86 -9.90 -0.43 3.69
N GLY A 87 -8.91 0.24 4.29
CA GLY A 87 -8.39 1.49 3.79
C GLY A 87 -7.69 1.37 2.44
N SER A 88 -7.07 0.22 2.16
CA SER A 88 -6.47 -0.08 0.85
C SER A 88 -7.52 -0.17 -0.25
N LEU A 89 -8.70 -0.73 0.06
CA LEU A 89 -9.87 -0.77 -0.84
C LEU A 89 -10.39 0.64 -1.13
N LEU A 90 -10.47 1.51 -0.13
CA LEU A 90 -10.85 2.92 -0.31
C LEU A 90 -9.86 3.67 -1.21
N VAL A 91 -8.55 3.45 -1.02
CA VAL A 91 -7.50 4.02 -1.88
C VAL A 91 -7.67 3.51 -3.32
N TYR A 92 -7.81 2.19 -3.50
CA TYR A 92 -7.98 1.56 -4.81
C TYR A 92 -9.23 2.07 -5.55
N GLU A 93 -10.37 2.10 -4.87
CA GLU A 93 -11.64 2.56 -5.44
C GLU A 93 -11.57 4.04 -5.82
N ARG A 94 -10.87 4.86 -5.01
CA ARG A 94 -10.70 6.28 -5.31
C ARG A 94 -9.78 6.53 -6.51
N ILE A 95 -8.67 5.78 -6.64
CA ILE A 95 -7.82 5.82 -7.84
C ILE A 95 -8.65 5.44 -9.06
N ARG A 96 -9.47 4.37 -8.96
CA ARG A 96 -10.34 3.93 -10.05
C ARG A 96 -11.40 4.97 -10.44
N LYS A 97 -12.00 5.66 -9.46
CA LYS A 97 -13.09 6.62 -9.70
C LYS A 97 -12.62 8.00 -10.16
N ARG A 98 -11.48 8.49 -9.69
CA ARG A 98 -11.01 9.87 -9.94
C ARG A 98 -9.86 9.95 -10.93
N GLY A 99 -9.27 8.82 -11.30
CA GLY A 99 -8.09 8.78 -12.16
C GLY A 99 -6.85 9.37 -11.47
N VAL A 100 -5.73 9.26 -12.17
CA VAL A 100 -4.45 9.84 -11.74
C VAL A 100 -4.40 11.32 -12.17
N PRO A 101 -4.10 12.27 -11.28
CA PRO A 101 -3.89 13.67 -11.65
C PRO A 101 -2.76 13.86 -12.68
N GLU A 102 -2.94 14.75 -13.66
CA GLU A 102 -1.96 14.92 -14.77
C GLU A 102 -0.53 15.27 -14.31
N HIS A 103 -0.39 15.98 -13.20
CA HIS A 103 0.93 16.37 -12.65
C HIS A 103 1.69 15.17 -12.06
N ALA A 104 1.00 14.16 -11.51
CA ALA A 104 1.63 12.93 -11.05
C ALA A 104 2.14 12.10 -12.23
N ARG A 105 1.39 12.11 -13.35
CA ARG A 105 1.80 11.47 -14.61
C ARG A 105 3.04 12.15 -15.23
N ARG A 106 3.15 13.49 -15.18
CA ARG A 106 4.34 14.24 -15.64
C ARG A 106 5.60 13.99 -14.81
N ARG A 107 5.51 13.89 -13.48
CA ARG A 107 6.67 13.58 -12.62
C ARG A 107 7.31 12.24 -12.97
N THR A 108 6.49 11.21 -13.21
CA THR A 108 6.97 9.90 -13.67
C THR A 108 7.60 9.97 -15.07
N ALA A 109 7.00 10.71 -16.02
CA ALA A 109 7.54 10.86 -17.37
C ALA A 109 8.92 11.56 -17.41
N THR A 110 9.20 12.45 -16.47
CA THR A 110 10.49 13.17 -16.40
C THR A 110 11.59 12.34 -15.72
N ALA A 111 11.22 11.27 -14.99
CA ALA A 111 12.16 10.39 -14.29
C ALA A 111 12.70 9.24 -15.18
N VAL A 112 12.10 9.01 -16.36
CA VAL A 112 12.62 8.05 -17.35
C VAL A 112 13.65 8.78 -18.23
N PRO A 113 14.95 8.46 -18.12
CA PRO A 113 15.95 9.06 -19.00
C PRO A 113 15.68 8.64 -20.45
N HIS A 114 15.66 9.63 -21.34
CA HIS A 114 15.54 9.43 -22.78
C HIS A 114 16.72 8.56 -23.26
N PRO A 115 16.49 7.40 -23.92
CA PRO A 115 17.60 6.72 -24.59
C PRO A 115 18.11 7.66 -25.68
N ALA A 116 19.42 7.94 -25.63
CA ALA A 116 20.16 8.71 -26.61
C ALA A 116 20.42 7.89 -27.87
#